data_AF-A0A7S1A071-F1
#
_entry.id   AF-A0A7S1A071-F1
#
_cell.length_a   1.000
_cell.length_b   1.000
_cell.length_c   1.000
_cell.angle_alpha   90.00
_cell.angle_beta   90.00
_cell.angle_gamma   90.00
#
_symmetry.space_group_name_H-M   'P 1'
#
loop_
_entity.id
_entity.type
_entity.pdbx_description
1 polymer ?
#
loop_
_entity_poly.entity_id
_entity_poly.type
_entity_poly.pdbx_seq_one_letter_code
_entity_poly.pdbx_strand_id
1 'polypeptide(L)'
;MLSMLEYQQEAALSAFTRAVVDSEEVAEARRRSLAEAWDFVPFEAFTALRSPSSAQKGCLTATDIYDWLSQESSFAVVTLDDVAASIQARTTAYGELNYGGFLRMVLPSYASDEWLQETILKRSHSSSASDNQTSQVSFAVASRLRPLFEHEIKSSKQLQAQRQILQDLGVSAHMVAEYFLESTRGMSHPELEALLVRGNIGHYHFPVFRPFDRSTVLSVRAPVPSVSVKATNKDQVKGALSPSGRSTRAPSVETSPRSPRSPSLLDLNSPRRPARSSFRDISAREGYNSSASVSPRSPALGRDSSSPWMSVTDSARFLSQPLVRRTATGEESVEQRSPEIRSVLQLLKKQAVQDVRVELAKGSMSMGIILEGMFDELDKTRKGFVTDSDMWSFLQEVGATTSLRSITALVSEMQLRLAPDRILAPGRMSMRELCILTFPADSAEFELARASYSDDDFLVKLQLCQQGRDHAVPQQVRYQFQHLLDVAGNSAEQLESDRRQFNLFPCEALTLLNETFNFIADGHSSFSM
;
A
#
# COMPACT_ATOMS: atom_id res chain seq x y z
N MET A 1 -37.38 -12.11 12.62
CA MET A 1 -37.39 -12.92 11.39
C MET A 1 -37.16 -11.94 10.26
N LEU A 2 -36.01 -12.04 9.58
CA LEU A 2 -35.79 -11.28 8.36
C LEU A 2 -36.81 -11.77 7.32
N SER A 3 -37.33 -10.85 6.50
CA SER A 3 -38.19 -11.23 5.38
C SER A 3 -37.39 -12.10 4.41
N MET A 4 -38.06 -13.02 3.71
CA MET A 4 -37.42 -13.86 2.68
C MET A 4 -36.67 -13.02 1.64
N LEU A 5 -37.14 -11.80 1.38
CA LEU A 5 -36.51 -10.82 0.50
C LEU A 5 -35.17 -10.33 1.07
N GLU A 6 -35.11 -9.94 2.35
CA GLU A 6 -33.87 -9.49 2.99
C GLU A 6 -32.79 -10.58 2.95
N TYR A 7 -33.17 -11.84 3.15
CA TYR A 7 -32.24 -12.98 3.03
C TYR A 7 -31.70 -13.13 1.59
N GLN A 8 -32.54 -12.95 0.57
CA GLN A 8 -32.10 -12.98 -0.83
C GLN A 8 -31.16 -11.82 -1.16
N GLN A 9 -31.44 -10.63 -0.63
CA GLN A 9 -30.58 -9.45 -0.80
C GLN A 9 -29.21 -9.65 -0.14
N GLU A 10 -29.16 -10.17 1.08
CA GLU A 10 -27.92 -10.48 1.79
C GLU A 10 -27.11 -11.55 1.05
N ALA A 11 -27.75 -12.62 0.60
CA ALA A 11 -27.11 -13.68 -0.18
C ALA A 11 -26.52 -13.16 -1.50
N ALA A 12 -27.26 -12.31 -2.22
CA ALA A 12 -26.79 -11.68 -3.46
C ALA A 12 -25.62 -10.71 -3.21
N LEU A 13 -25.67 -9.91 -2.13
CA LEU A 13 -24.57 -9.00 -1.77
C LEU A 13 -23.31 -9.77 -1.37
N SER A 14 -23.46 -10.88 -0.64
CA SER A 14 -22.36 -11.79 -0.31
C SER A 14 -21.75 -12.40 -1.58
N ALA A 15 -22.58 -12.87 -2.51
CA ALA A 15 -22.12 -13.42 -3.79
C ALA A 15 -21.38 -12.38 -4.65
N PHE A 16 -21.89 -11.14 -4.72
CA PHE A 16 -21.22 -10.03 -5.38
C PHE A 16 -19.85 -9.74 -4.76
N THR A 17 -19.78 -9.62 -3.43
CA THR A 17 -18.53 -9.32 -2.71
C THR A 17 -17.50 -10.42 -2.92
N ARG A 18 -17.92 -11.69 -2.85
CA ARG A 18 -17.04 -12.84 -3.14
C ARG A 18 -16.53 -12.80 -4.58
N ALA A 19 -17.40 -12.53 -5.55
CA ALA A 19 -16.99 -12.43 -6.94
C ALA A 19 -15.95 -11.32 -7.16
N VAL A 20 -16.04 -10.19 -6.45
CA VAL A 20 -15.02 -9.13 -6.48
C VAL A 20 -13.69 -9.64 -5.92
N VAL A 21 -13.69 -10.22 -4.72
CA VAL A 21 -12.47 -10.70 -4.06
C VAL A 21 -11.77 -11.77 -4.90
N ASP A 22 -12.50 -12.80 -5.33
CA ASP A 22 -11.96 -13.89 -6.15
C ASP A 22 -11.40 -13.35 -7.49
N SER A 23 -12.06 -12.35 -8.08
CA SER A 23 -11.61 -11.74 -9.32
C SER A 23 -10.31 -10.96 -9.17
N GLU A 24 -10.17 -10.21 -8.07
CA GLU A 24 -8.99 -9.40 -7.81
C GLU A 24 -7.78 -10.27 -7.45
N GLU A 25 -7.97 -11.33 -6.68
CA GLU A 25 -6.89 -12.29 -6.35
C GLU A 25 -6.28 -12.89 -7.62
N VAL A 26 -7.12 -13.32 -8.56
CA VAL A 26 -6.67 -13.90 -9.84
C VAL A 26 -6.06 -12.83 -10.74
N ALA A 27 -6.60 -11.60 -10.76
CA ALA A 27 -6.02 -10.50 -11.52
C ALA A 27 -4.62 -10.17 -11.00
N GLU A 28 -4.46 -10.08 -9.69
CA GLU A 28 -3.20 -9.76 -9.04
C GLU A 28 -2.14 -10.83 -9.24
N ALA A 29 -2.51 -12.12 -9.16
CA ALA A 29 -1.60 -13.21 -9.50
C ALA A 29 -1.09 -13.10 -10.95
N ARG A 30 -1.92 -12.64 -11.90
CA ARG A 30 -1.52 -12.41 -13.29
C ARG A 30 -0.66 -11.16 -13.45
N ARG A 31 -0.95 -10.07 -12.73
CA ARG A 31 -0.10 -8.88 -12.69
C ARG A 31 1.29 -9.21 -12.16
N ARG A 32 1.39 -9.98 -11.07
CA ARG A 32 2.67 -10.47 -10.52
C ARG A 32 3.42 -11.35 -11.53
N SER A 33 2.73 -12.30 -12.18
CA SER A 33 3.35 -13.14 -13.20
C SER A 33 3.89 -12.33 -14.39
N LEU A 34 3.14 -11.31 -14.85
CA LEU A 34 3.58 -10.39 -15.90
C LEU A 34 4.79 -9.56 -15.46
N ALA A 35 4.77 -9.07 -14.22
CA ALA A 35 5.79 -8.27 -13.59
C ALA A 35 7.13 -9.02 -13.40
N GLU A 36 7.07 -10.33 -13.14
CA GLU A 36 8.23 -11.23 -13.06
C GLU A 36 8.92 -11.45 -14.42
N ALA A 37 8.26 -11.16 -15.54
CA ALA A 37 8.88 -11.26 -16.86
C ALA A 37 10.00 -10.21 -17.00
N TRP A 38 11.23 -10.68 -17.18
CA TRP A 38 12.42 -9.83 -17.19
C TRP A 38 12.42 -8.82 -18.34
N ASP A 39 11.75 -9.16 -19.45
CA ASP A 39 11.59 -8.36 -20.67
C ASP A 39 10.32 -7.50 -20.66
N PHE A 40 9.56 -7.51 -19.56
CA PHE A 40 8.42 -6.62 -19.41
C PHE A 40 8.86 -5.18 -19.13
N VAL A 41 8.74 -4.35 -20.15
CA VAL A 41 8.85 -2.89 -20.06
C VAL A 41 7.47 -2.28 -20.32
N PRO A 42 6.76 -1.78 -19.28
CA PRO A 42 5.37 -1.33 -19.43
C PRO A 42 5.18 -0.27 -20.51
N PHE A 43 6.13 0.65 -20.68
CA PHE A 43 6.05 1.69 -21.70
C PHE A 43 6.12 1.13 -23.13
N GLU A 44 6.95 0.11 -23.35
CA GLU A 44 7.06 -0.56 -24.65
C GLU A 44 5.79 -1.37 -24.95
N ALA A 45 5.27 -2.10 -23.95
CA ALA A 45 4.00 -2.82 -24.07
C ALA A 45 2.84 -1.85 -24.37
N PHE A 46 2.76 -0.73 -23.64
CA PHE A 46 1.78 0.33 -23.88
C PHE A 46 1.88 0.88 -25.30
N THR A 47 3.09 1.12 -25.79
CA THR A 47 3.32 1.66 -27.14
C THR A 47 2.98 0.64 -28.22
N ALA A 48 3.33 -0.63 -28.01
CA ALA A 48 3.09 -1.74 -28.93
C ALA A 48 1.59 -2.08 -29.09
N LEU A 49 0.79 -1.85 -28.05
CA LEU A 49 -0.66 -2.05 -28.11
C LEU A 49 -1.40 -0.96 -28.89
N ARG A 50 -0.79 0.21 -29.15
CA ARG A 50 -1.47 1.36 -29.76
C ARG A 50 -1.57 1.21 -31.27
N SER A 51 -2.77 1.42 -31.82
CA SER A 51 -2.92 1.62 -33.26
C SER A 51 -2.24 2.92 -33.73
N PRO A 52 -1.94 3.04 -35.04
CA PRO A 52 -1.36 4.26 -35.60
C PRO A 52 -2.20 5.53 -35.37
N SER A 53 -3.53 5.40 -35.25
CA SER A 53 -4.43 6.51 -34.93
C SER A 53 -4.31 6.94 -33.46
N SER A 54 -4.21 5.98 -32.54
CA SER A 54 -4.01 6.24 -31.11
C SER A 54 -2.58 6.70 -30.79
N ALA A 55 -1.60 6.39 -31.65
CA ALA A 55 -0.19 6.80 -31.54
C ALA A 55 0.00 8.33 -31.42
N GLN A 56 -0.88 9.12 -32.03
CA GLN A 56 -0.81 10.59 -31.97
C GLN A 56 -1.33 11.15 -30.64
N LYS A 57 -2.23 10.43 -29.95
CA LYS A 57 -2.93 10.93 -28.75
C LYS A 57 -2.25 10.65 -27.41
N GLY A 58 -1.25 9.76 -27.40
CA GLY A 58 -0.62 9.29 -26.16
C GLY A 58 -1.48 8.33 -25.32
N CYS A 59 -2.56 7.77 -25.88
CA CYS A 59 -3.50 6.90 -25.16
C CYS A 59 -3.71 5.54 -25.86
N LEU A 60 -4.30 4.59 -25.13
CA LEU A 60 -4.90 3.36 -25.62
C LEU A 60 -6.43 3.50 -25.61
N THR A 61 -7.10 2.85 -26.55
CA THR A 61 -8.57 2.77 -26.61
C THR A 61 -9.04 1.33 -26.43
N ALA A 62 -10.33 1.12 -26.17
CA ALA A 62 -10.91 -0.22 -26.15
C ALA A 62 -10.70 -0.95 -27.50
N THR A 63 -10.74 -0.21 -28.61
CA THR A 63 -10.51 -0.76 -29.96
C THR A 63 -9.08 -1.24 -30.12
N ASP A 64 -8.08 -0.50 -29.63
CA ASP A 64 -6.68 -0.93 -29.66
C ASP A 64 -6.46 -2.28 -28.96
N ILE A 65 -7.02 -2.41 -27.76
CA ILE A 65 -6.93 -3.65 -26.95
C ILE A 65 -7.72 -4.78 -27.63
N TYR A 66 -8.92 -4.50 -28.13
CA TYR A 66 -9.75 -5.47 -28.84
C TYR A 66 -9.07 -6.00 -30.11
N ASP A 67 -8.50 -5.12 -30.92
CA ASP A 67 -7.80 -5.48 -32.15
C ASP A 67 -6.57 -6.33 -31.85
N TRP A 68 -5.80 -5.98 -30.81
CA TRP A 68 -4.65 -6.77 -30.36
C TRP A 68 -5.05 -8.16 -29.85
N LEU A 69 -6.12 -8.26 -29.06
CA LEU A 69 -6.64 -9.54 -28.58
C LEU A 69 -7.18 -10.41 -29.73
N SER A 70 -7.77 -9.78 -30.76
CA SER A 70 -8.35 -10.45 -31.94
C SER A 70 -7.31 -11.03 -32.90
N GLN A 71 -6.03 -10.67 -32.78
CA GLN A 71 -4.97 -11.18 -33.65
C GLN A 71 -4.65 -12.68 -33.42
N GLU A 72 -5.10 -13.29 -32.32
CA GLU A 72 -4.90 -14.72 -32.07
C GLU A 72 -6.17 -15.55 -32.19
N SER A 73 -6.04 -16.70 -32.85
CA SER A 73 -7.14 -17.57 -33.30
C SER A 73 -7.89 -18.31 -32.18
N SER A 74 -7.48 -18.18 -30.92
CA SER A 74 -8.07 -18.90 -29.77
C SER A 74 -8.98 -18.05 -28.88
N PHE A 75 -9.30 -16.83 -29.30
CA PHE A 75 -10.03 -15.91 -28.45
C PHE A 75 -11.51 -16.28 -28.33
N ALA A 76 -12.00 -16.37 -27.08
CA ALA A 76 -13.44 -16.50 -26.81
C ALA A 76 -14.21 -15.31 -27.38
N VAL A 77 -15.53 -15.44 -27.54
CA VAL A 77 -16.42 -14.36 -28.03
C VAL A 77 -16.42 -13.20 -27.03
N VAL A 78 -15.47 -12.29 -27.20
CA VAL A 78 -15.38 -11.00 -26.53
C VAL A 78 -15.81 -9.96 -27.54
N THR A 79 -16.65 -9.04 -27.11
CA THR A 79 -17.10 -7.90 -27.90
C THR A 79 -16.29 -6.67 -27.54
N LEU A 80 -16.29 -5.66 -28.41
CA LEU A 80 -15.66 -4.37 -28.12
C LEU A 80 -16.25 -3.72 -26.86
N ASP A 81 -17.57 -3.86 -26.63
CA ASP A 81 -18.25 -3.32 -25.46
C ASP A 81 -17.76 -3.96 -24.16
N ASP A 82 -17.43 -5.26 -24.19
CA ASP A 82 -16.88 -5.97 -23.04
C ASP A 82 -15.49 -5.44 -22.67
N VAL A 83 -14.66 -5.17 -23.68
CA VAL A 83 -13.35 -4.54 -23.50
C VAL A 83 -13.53 -3.15 -22.93
N ALA A 84 -14.40 -2.33 -23.51
CA ALA A 84 -14.69 -0.97 -23.04
C ALA A 84 -15.17 -0.96 -21.58
N ALA A 85 -16.10 -1.84 -21.21
CA ALA A 85 -16.60 -1.97 -19.84
C ALA A 85 -15.50 -2.37 -18.85
N SER A 86 -14.59 -3.27 -19.26
CA SER A 86 -13.47 -3.74 -18.42
C SER A 86 -12.46 -2.65 -18.09
N ILE A 87 -12.20 -1.73 -19.01
CA ILE A 87 -11.23 -0.65 -18.81
C ILE A 87 -11.85 0.64 -18.28
N GLN A 88 -13.19 0.76 -18.24
CA GLN A 88 -13.91 1.99 -17.93
C GLN A 88 -13.49 2.65 -16.60
N ALA A 89 -13.18 1.85 -15.58
CA ALA A 89 -12.75 2.37 -14.27
C ALA A 89 -11.38 3.06 -14.30
N ARG A 90 -10.60 2.85 -15.37
CA ARG A 90 -9.21 3.32 -15.51
C ARG A 90 -9.04 4.26 -16.72
N THR A 91 -10.11 4.52 -17.47
CA THR A 91 -10.10 5.43 -18.61
C THR A 91 -10.53 6.84 -18.21
N THR A 92 -10.18 7.82 -19.05
CA THR A 92 -10.69 9.18 -18.96
C THR A 92 -12.18 9.24 -19.32
N ALA A 93 -12.81 10.40 -19.14
CA ALA A 93 -14.20 10.65 -19.56
C ALA A 93 -14.47 10.37 -21.05
N TYR A 94 -13.43 10.30 -21.88
CA TYR A 94 -13.51 9.98 -23.31
C TYR A 94 -13.32 8.50 -23.63
N GLY A 95 -13.17 7.63 -22.62
CA GLY A 95 -12.88 6.20 -22.82
C GLY A 95 -11.43 5.93 -23.24
N GLU A 96 -10.53 6.91 -23.07
CA GLU A 96 -9.11 6.79 -23.41
C GLU A 96 -8.31 6.34 -22.17
N LEU A 97 -7.56 5.25 -22.29
CA LEU A 97 -6.67 4.70 -21.27
C LEU A 97 -5.29 5.34 -21.42
N ASN A 98 -4.94 6.28 -20.54
CA ASN A 98 -3.60 6.87 -20.53
C ASN A 98 -2.56 5.89 -19.96
N TYR A 99 -1.28 6.27 -20.01
CA TYR A 99 -0.21 5.42 -19.50
C TYR A 99 -0.36 5.10 -17.99
N GLY A 100 -0.81 6.06 -17.18
CA GLY A 100 -1.07 5.84 -15.75
C GLY A 100 -2.16 4.81 -15.49
N GLY A 101 -3.28 4.90 -16.22
CA GLY A 101 -4.37 3.92 -16.17
C GLY A 101 -3.91 2.54 -16.63
N PHE A 102 -3.07 2.47 -17.67
CA PHE A 102 -2.45 1.23 -18.11
C PHE A 102 -1.55 0.62 -17.03
N LEU A 103 -0.69 1.41 -16.38
CA LEU A 103 0.15 0.93 -15.29
C LEU A 103 -0.67 0.30 -14.17
N ARG A 104 -1.82 0.89 -13.80
CA ARG A 104 -2.74 0.31 -12.81
C ARG A 104 -3.44 -0.96 -13.26
N MET A 105 -3.49 -1.24 -14.56
CA MET A 105 -3.99 -2.51 -15.07
C MET A 105 -2.96 -3.63 -14.92
N VAL A 106 -1.69 -3.31 -15.18
CA VAL A 106 -0.65 -4.32 -15.44
C VAL A 106 0.33 -4.52 -14.29
N LEU A 107 0.49 -3.53 -13.41
CA LEU A 107 1.38 -3.64 -12.25
C LEU A 107 0.64 -4.23 -11.04
N PRO A 108 1.31 -5.05 -10.22
CA PRO A 108 0.78 -5.51 -8.93
C PRO A 108 0.27 -4.32 -8.11
N SER A 109 -0.85 -4.47 -7.43
CA SER A 109 -1.44 -3.44 -6.56
C SER A 109 -1.10 -3.64 -5.09
N TYR A 110 -0.60 -4.81 -4.68
CA TYR A 110 -0.26 -5.06 -3.28
C TYR A 110 1.07 -4.42 -2.87
N ALA A 111 1.10 -3.84 -1.67
CA ALA A 111 2.29 -3.21 -1.09
C ALA A 111 3.46 -4.18 -0.96
N SER A 112 3.18 -5.46 -0.66
CA SER A 112 4.19 -6.53 -0.63
C SER A 112 4.96 -6.71 -1.95
N ASP A 113 4.44 -6.18 -3.05
CA ASP A 113 5.05 -6.22 -4.38
C ASP A 113 5.62 -4.86 -4.81
N GLU A 114 5.77 -3.88 -3.90
CA GLU A 114 6.34 -2.56 -4.23
C GLU A 114 7.76 -2.69 -4.81
N TRP A 115 8.57 -3.58 -4.25
CA TRP A 115 9.91 -3.88 -4.78
C TRP A 115 9.86 -4.34 -6.25
N LEU A 116 8.82 -5.08 -6.63
CA LEU A 116 8.64 -5.61 -7.98
C LEU A 116 8.19 -4.49 -8.92
N GLN A 117 7.28 -3.62 -8.47
CA GLN A 117 6.91 -2.39 -9.20
C GLN A 117 8.14 -1.51 -9.44
N GLU A 118 8.92 -1.22 -8.40
CA GLU A 118 10.12 -0.38 -8.49
C GLU A 118 11.15 -0.99 -9.45
N THR A 119 11.34 -2.31 -9.40
CA THR A 119 12.22 -3.04 -10.31
C THR A 119 11.79 -2.86 -11.77
N ILE A 120 10.49 -2.94 -12.06
CA ILE A 120 9.95 -2.78 -13.42
C ILE A 120 10.08 -1.34 -13.91
N LEU A 121 9.81 -0.38 -13.04
CA LEU A 121 9.99 1.04 -13.36
C LEU A 121 11.47 1.37 -13.62
N LYS A 122 12.40 0.80 -12.83
CA LYS A 122 13.86 0.91 -13.06
C LYS A 122 14.30 0.29 -14.39
N ARG A 123 13.72 -0.84 -14.81
CA ARG A 123 13.98 -1.43 -16.13
C ARG A 123 13.60 -0.47 -17.26
N SER A 124 12.48 0.24 -17.10
CA SER A 124 11.99 1.20 -18.09
C SER A 124 12.95 2.39 -18.32
N HIS A 125 13.71 2.78 -17.30
CA HIS A 125 14.74 3.82 -17.44
C HIS A 125 16.02 3.33 -18.11
N SER A 126 16.28 2.03 -18.06
CA SER A 126 17.50 1.41 -18.60
C SER A 126 17.37 1.01 -20.06
N SER A 127 16.13 0.90 -20.59
CA SER A 127 15.88 0.69 -22.02
C SER A 127 16.19 1.98 -22.78
N SER A 128 17.49 2.21 -23.06
CA SER A 128 17.90 3.32 -23.91
C SER A 128 17.40 3.04 -25.33
N ALA A 129 16.44 3.85 -25.79
CA ALA A 129 15.80 3.85 -27.10
C ALA A 129 16.67 3.21 -28.20
N SER A 130 16.46 1.92 -28.44
CA SER A 130 16.94 1.26 -29.65
C SER A 130 16.04 1.72 -30.79
N ASP A 131 16.48 2.78 -31.48
CA ASP A 131 15.69 3.64 -32.38
C ASP A 131 15.04 2.94 -33.62
N ASN A 132 15.09 1.62 -33.77
CA ASN A 132 14.62 0.96 -35.00
C ASN A 132 13.92 -0.40 -34.84
N GLN A 133 13.59 -0.85 -33.63
CA GLN A 133 12.81 -2.10 -33.50
C GLN A 133 11.32 -1.79 -33.55
N THR A 134 10.65 -2.37 -34.56
CA THR A 134 9.19 -2.45 -34.66
C THR A 134 8.63 -2.88 -33.30
N SER A 135 7.77 -2.03 -32.73
CA SER A 135 7.22 -2.15 -31.37
C SER A 135 6.28 -3.34 -31.24
N GLN A 136 6.81 -4.56 -31.36
CA GLN A 136 6.06 -5.77 -31.08
C GLN A 136 6.34 -6.18 -29.65
N VAL A 137 5.27 -6.44 -28.88
CA VAL A 137 5.37 -7.02 -27.54
C VAL A 137 6.09 -8.36 -27.68
N SER A 138 7.11 -8.60 -26.85
CA SER A 138 7.81 -9.89 -26.84
C SER A 138 6.80 -11.04 -26.61
N PHE A 139 7.08 -12.23 -27.15
CA PHE A 139 6.20 -13.37 -26.98
C PHE A 139 5.98 -13.73 -25.49
N ALA A 140 7.02 -13.60 -24.66
CA ALA A 140 6.96 -13.90 -23.23
C ALA A 140 6.09 -12.89 -22.45
N VAL A 141 6.07 -11.62 -22.87
CA VAL A 141 5.17 -10.61 -22.31
C VAL A 141 3.75 -10.80 -22.84
N ALA A 142 3.58 -11.01 -24.15
CA ALA A 142 2.27 -11.19 -24.78
C ALA A 142 1.50 -12.38 -24.20
N SER A 143 2.18 -13.51 -23.97
CA SER A 143 1.61 -14.73 -23.37
C SER A 143 1.14 -14.57 -21.92
N ARG A 144 1.61 -13.53 -21.20
CA ARG A 144 1.18 -13.21 -19.83
C ARG A 144 0.16 -12.06 -19.79
N LEU A 145 0.37 -11.06 -20.63
CA LEU A 145 -0.48 -9.88 -20.75
C LEU A 145 -1.87 -10.22 -21.30
N ARG A 146 -1.97 -11.15 -22.26
CA ARG A 146 -3.27 -11.55 -22.82
C ARG A 146 -4.17 -12.20 -21.77
N PRO A 147 -3.73 -13.23 -21.03
CA PRO A 147 -4.54 -13.79 -19.95
C PRO A 147 -4.99 -12.72 -18.94
N LEU A 148 -4.14 -11.75 -18.59
CA LEU A 148 -4.53 -10.67 -17.70
C LEU A 148 -5.77 -9.91 -18.23
N PHE A 149 -5.74 -9.44 -19.48
CA PHE A 149 -6.89 -8.75 -20.08
C PHE A 149 -8.12 -9.65 -20.22
N GLU A 150 -7.95 -10.91 -20.63
CA GLU A 150 -9.06 -11.88 -20.72
C GLU A 150 -9.79 -12.03 -19.38
N HIS A 151 -9.02 -12.09 -18.30
CA HIS A 151 -9.58 -12.22 -16.95
C HIS A 151 -10.28 -10.96 -16.48
N GLU A 152 -9.71 -9.79 -16.72
CA GLU A 152 -10.33 -8.50 -16.40
C GLU A 152 -11.67 -8.34 -17.15
N ILE A 153 -11.72 -8.72 -18.44
CA ILE A 153 -12.95 -8.71 -19.25
C ILE A 153 -13.99 -9.70 -18.70
N LYS A 154 -13.57 -10.94 -18.41
CA LYS A 154 -14.47 -11.97 -17.85
C LYS A 154 -15.02 -11.56 -16.48
N SER A 155 -14.18 -11.00 -15.64
CA SER A 155 -14.54 -10.52 -14.30
C SER A 155 -15.51 -9.35 -14.39
N SER A 156 -15.27 -8.38 -15.28
CA SER A 156 -16.19 -7.27 -15.53
C SER A 156 -17.59 -7.76 -15.93
N LYS A 157 -17.69 -8.73 -16.85
CA LYS A 157 -18.97 -9.36 -17.23
C LYS A 157 -19.68 -10.01 -16.04
N GLN A 158 -18.94 -10.79 -15.24
CA GLN A 158 -19.48 -11.47 -14.08
C GLN A 158 -20.00 -10.46 -13.05
N LEU A 159 -19.26 -9.38 -12.78
CA LEU A 159 -19.66 -8.32 -11.86
C LEU A 159 -20.87 -7.54 -12.38
N GLN A 160 -20.97 -7.31 -13.70
CA GLN A 160 -22.15 -6.70 -14.30
C GLN A 160 -23.39 -7.59 -14.15
N ALA A 161 -23.26 -8.90 -14.35
CA ALA A 161 -24.36 -9.85 -14.12
C ALA A 161 -24.81 -9.86 -12.65
N GLN A 162 -23.86 -9.88 -11.70
CA GLN A 162 -24.17 -9.81 -10.27
C GLN A 162 -24.81 -8.46 -9.88
N ARG A 163 -24.37 -7.36 -10.48
CA ARG A 163 -24.99 -6.04 -10.30
C ARG A 163 -26.43 -6.02 -10.81
N GLN A 164 -26.72 -6.67 -11.94
CA GLN A 164 -28.09 -6.79 -12.44
C GLN A 164 -28.97 -7.57 -11.46
N ILE A 165 -28.47 -8.69 -10.92
CA ILE A 165 -29.19 -9.48 -9.89
C ILE A 165 -29.51 -8.62 -8.67
N LEU A 166 -28.54 -7.82 -8.19
CA LEU A 166 -28.77 -6.90 -7.08
C LEU A 166 -29.85 -5.86 -7.41
N GLN A 167 -29.82 -5.29 -8.62
CA GLN A 167 -30.84 -4.34 -9.08
C GLN A 167 -32.24 -4.98 -9.17
N ASP A 168 -32.33 -6.20 -9.68
CA ASP A 168 -33.58 -6.95 -9.78
C ASP A 168 -34.18 -7.27 -8.40
N LEU A 169 -33.33 -7.44 -7.38
CA LEU A 169 -33.72 -7.59 -5.97
C LEU A 169 -34.03 -6.26 -5.27
N GLY A 170 -33.99 -5.13 -6.00
CA GLY A 170 -34.21 -3.79 -5.45
C GLY A 170 -33.07 -3.27 -4.59
N VAL A 171 -31.90 -3.92 -4.60
CA VAL A 171 -30.71 -3.47 -3.87
C VAL A 171 -30.08 -2.31 -4.65
N SER A 172 -30.35 -1.10 -4.18
CA SER A 172 -29.73 0.10 -4.73
C SER A 172 -28.31 0.29 -4.20
N ALA A 173 -27.46 1.02 -4.93
CA ALA A 173 -26.16 1.44 -4.44
C ALA A 173 -26.24 2.21 -3.10
N HIS A 174 -27.33 2.97 -2.91
CA HIS A 174 -27.61 3.66 -1.66
C HIS A 174 -27.88 2.68 -0.51
N MET A 175 -28.62 1.59 -0.74
CA MET A 175 -28.84 0.55 0.28
C MET A 175 -27.56 -0.17 0.66
N VAL A 176 -26.68 -0.46 -0.31
CA VAL A 176 -25.36 -1.03 -0.02
C VAL A 176 -24.55 -0.06 0.84
N ALA A 177 -24.53 1.22 0.48
CA ALA A 177 -23.85 2.24 1.26
C ALA A 177 -24.45 2.37 2.67
N GLU A 178 -25.78 2.39 2.81
CA GLU A 178 -26.46 2.41 4.11
C GLU A 178 -26.15 1.15 4.92
N TYR A 179 -26.11 -0.04 4.31
CA TYR A 179 -25.74 -1.27 5.01
C TYR A 179 -24.32 -1.19 5.60
N PHE A 180 -23.35 -0.66 4.84
CA PHE A 180 -22.00 -0.43 5.36
C PHE A 180 -21.97 0.68 6.42
N LEU A 181 -22.74 1.75 6.25
CA LEU A 181 -22.89 2.84 7.24
C LEU A 181 -23.56 2.35 8.54
N GLU A 182 -24.55 1.46 8.43
CA GLU A 182 -25.24 0.86 9.58
C GLU A 182 -24.36 -0.17 10.28
N SER A 183 -23.62 -0.97 9.51
CA SER A 183 -22.61 -1.90 10.05
C SER A 183 -21.47 -1.17 10.78
N THR A 184 -21.26 0.11 10.45
CA THR A 184 -20.31 1.01 11.11
C THR A 184 -20.99 1.98 12.10
N ARG A 185 -22.30 1.89 12.30
CA ARG A 185 -23.07 2.79 13.17
C ARG A 185 -22.69 2.57 14.63
N GLY A 186 -22.25 3.65 15.27
CA GLY A 186 -21.66 3.60 16.62
C GLY A 186 -20.13 3.52 16.62
N MET A 187 -19.50 3.67 15.45
CA MET A 187 -18.13 4.18 15.36
C MET A 187 -18.18 5.71 15.48
N SER A 188 -17.30 6.30 16.29
CA SER A 188 -17.10 7.76 16.30
C SER A 188 -16.58 8.23 14.93
N HIS A 189 -16.76 9.51 14.56
CA HIS A 189 -16.21 10.04 13.30
C HIS A 189 -14.73 9.66 13.07
N PRO A 190 -13.81 9.81 14.04
CA PRO A 190 -12.43 9.40 13.84
C PRO A 190 -12.23 7.88 13.74
N GLU A 191 -13.11 7.05 14.32
CA GLU A 191 -13.06 5.59 14.15
C GLU A 191 -13.56 5.16 12.77
N LEU A 192 -14.62 5.79 12.29
CA LEU A 192 -15.15 5.59 10.93
C LEU A 192 -14.10 6.04 9.91
N GLU A 193 -13.50 7.20 10.13
CA GLU A 193 -12.42 7.72 9.31
C GLU A 193 -11.21 6.79 9.35
N ALA A 194 -10.78 6.28 10.52
CA ALA A 194 -9.73 5.27 10.59
C ALA A 194 -10.09 3.98 9.83
N LEU A 195 -11.33 3.51 9.90
CA LEU A 195 -11.79 2.33 9.16
C LEU A 195 -11.90 2.58 7.65
N LEU A 196 -12.30 3.79 7.23
CA LEU A 196 -12.39 4.19 5.82
C LEU A 196 -11.00 4.50 5.24
N VAL A 197 -10.11 5.12 6.01
CA VAL A 197 -8.71 5.37 5.66
C VAL A 197 -7.96 4.04 5.54
N ARG A 198 -8.25 3.08 6.42
CA ARG A 198 -7.64 1.73 6.37
C ARG A 198 -8.29 0.77 5.37
N GLY A 199 -9.59 0.93 5.10
CA GLY A 199 -10.31 0.23 4.02
C GLY A 199 -10.20 0.93 2.66
N ASN A 200 -9.41 2.00 2.59
CA ASN A 200 -9.19 2.88 1.44
C ASN A 200 -10.46 3.34 0.69
N ILE A 201 -11.44 3.89 1.42
CA ILE A 201 -12.67 4.52 0.88
C ILE A 201 -12.63 6.06 0.95
N GLY A 202 -11.61 6.68 1.57
CA GLY A 202 -11.64 8.12 1.83
C GLY A 202 -10.32 8.84 1.64
N HIS A 203 -10.09 9.37 0.43
CA HIS A 203 -9.81 10.79 0.15
C HIS A 203 -9.16 10.91 -1.23
N TYR A 204 -9.95 11.22 -2.26
CA TYR A 204 -9.70 12.23 -3.33
C TYR A 204 -10.94 12.26 -4.24
N HIS A 205 -11.64 13.41 -4.26
CA HIS A 205 -12.76 13.78 -5.13
C HIS A 205 -13.93 12.78 -5.33
N PHE A 206 -14.64 12.42 -4.25
CA PHE A 206 -16.10 12.30 -4.40
C PHE A 206 -16.71 13.72 -4.48
N PRO A 207 -17.71 13.98 -5.33
CA PRO A 207 -18.57 15.14 -5.15
C PRO A 207 -19.28 14.96 -3.81
N VAL A 208 -18.78 15.65 -2.79
CA VAL A 208 -19.39 15.96 -1.48
C VAL A 208 -20.83 15.44 -1.37
N PHE A 209 -21.00 14.18 -0.94
CA PHE A 209 -22.29 13.72 -0.44
C PHE A 209 -22.34 14.08 1.05
N ARG A 210 -22.67 15.34 1.34
CA ARG A 210 -23.06 15.72 2.71
C ARG A 210 -24.47 15.18 2.95
N PRO A 211 -24.72 14.42 4.03
CA PRO A 211 -26.08 14.15 4.44
C PRO A 211 -26.76 15.50 4.69
N PHE A 212 -27.91 15.72 4.06
CA PHE A 212 -28.74 16.90 4.27
C PHE A 212 -28.94 17.13 5.77
N ASP A 213 -28.48 18.28 6.24
CA ASP A 213 -28.81 18.79 7.56
C ASP A 213 -30.33 19.02 7.56
N ARG A 214 -31.08 18.22 8.33
CA ARG A 214 -32.56 18.28 8.41
C ARG A 214 -33.08 19.54 9.12
N SER A 215 -32.23 20.56 9.31
CA SER A 215 -32.54 21.74 10.12
C SER A 215 -32.78 23.04 9.32
N THR A 216 -32.65 23.04 8.00
CA THR A 216 -32.95 24.24 7.17
C THR A 216 -34.33 24.18 6.50
N VAL A 217 -35.38 24.36 7.29
CA VAL A 217 -36.68 24.84 6.76
C VAL A 217 -36.55 26.33 6.52
N LEU A 218 -36.23 26.75 5.29
CA LEU A 218 -36.43 28.12 4.84
C LEU A 218 -37.05 28.17 3.43
N SER A 219 -38.36 28.44 3.44
CA SER A 219 -39.07 29.35 2.55
C SER A 219 -38.84 29.21 1.03
N VAL A 220 -39.64 28.34 0.41
CA VAL A 220 -39.91 28.39 -1.03
C VAL A 220 -40.76 29.63 -1.33
N ARG A 221 -40.16 30.65 -1.94
CA ARG A 221 -40.88 31.77 -2.55
C ARG A 221 -41.09 31.44 -4.02
N ALA A 222 -42.35 31.16 -4.37
CA ALA A 222 -42.78 30.82 -5.72
C ALA A 222 -42.54 31.97 -6.73
N PRO A 223 -42.11 31.69 -7.97
CA PRO A 223 -42.25 32.63 -9.07
C PRO A 223 -43.60 32.45 -9.76
N VAL A 224 -44.29 33.60 -9.92
CA VAL A 224 -45.53 33.80 -10.66
C VAL A 224 -45.32 33.55 -12.17
N PRO A 225 -46.30 32.99 -12.90
CA PRO A 225 -46.17 32.71 -14.33
C PRO A 225 -46.43 33.96 -15.18
N SER A 226 -45.51 34.28 -16.10
CA SER A 226 -45.73 35.30 -17.14
C SER A 226 -45.98 34.66 -18.50
N VAL A 227 -47.26 34.61 -18.85
CA VAL A 227 -47.92 34.89 -20.15
C VAL A 227 -47.13 34.72 -21.46
N SER A 228 -47.70 33.81 -22.26
CA SER A 228 -47.68 33.63 -23.72
C SER A 228 -47.67 34.90 -24.60
N VAL A 229 -46.80 34.93 -25.62
CA VAL A 229 -47.08 35.60 -26.90
C VAL A 229 -46.63 34.72 -28.07
N LYS A 230 -47.55 34.56 -29.03
CA LYS A 230 -47.47 33.78 -30.27
C LYS A 230 -46.61 34.43 -31.36
N ALA A 231 -45.99 33.55 -32.15
CA ALA A 231 -45.90 33.50 -33.62
C ALA A 231 -45.50 34.74 -34.44
N THR A 232 -44.52 34.55 -35.34
CA THR A 232 -44.70 34.75 -36.79
C THR A 232 -43.60 34.10 -37.63
N ASN A 233 -44.05 33.40 -38.66
CA ASN A 233 -43.36 32.97 -39.89
C ASN A 233 -42.41 34.02 -40.49
N LYS A 234 -41.33 33.58 -41.14
CA LYS A 234 -41.25 33.58 -42.62
C LYS A 234 -39.95 32.97 -43.16
N ASP A 235 -40.16 32.18 -44.20
CA ASP A 235 -39.18 31.66 -45.14
C ASP A 235 -38.35 32.75 -45.85
N GLN A 236 -37.28 32.26 -46.47
CA GLN A 236 -36.76 32.58 -47.81
C GLN A 236 -35.37 33.24 -47.93
N VAL A 237 -34.50 32.45 -48.58
CA VAL A 237 -33.75 32.78 -49.82
C VAL A 237 -32.26 33.13 -49.70
N LYS A 238 -31.48 32.23 -50.33
CA LYS A 238 -30.27 32.38 -51.15
C LYS A 238 -29.12 33.26 -50.64
N GLY A 239 -27.94 32.65 -50.69
CA GLY A 239 -26.97 33.05 -51.71
C GLY A 239 -25.65 33.64 -51.21
N ALA A 240 -24.66 32.76 -51.22
CA ALA A 240 -23.33 32.97 -51.81
C ALA A 240 -22.33 33.97 -51.17
N LEU A 241 -21.07 33.51 -51.28
CA LEU A 241 -19.80 34.24 -51.30
C LEU A 241 -19.08 34.51 -49.97
N SER A 242 -18.03 33.71 -49.79
CA SER A 242 -16.78 34.06 -49.11
C SER A 242 -16.26 35.44 -49.55
N PRO A 243 -15.47 36.11 -48.70
CA PRO A 243 -14.05 36.15 -49.01
C PRO A 243 -13.12 36.04 -47.78
N SER A 244 -12.05 35.25 -47.99
CA SER A 244 -10.64 35.63 -47.75
C SER A 244 -10.31 36.72 -46.73
N GLY A 245 -9.45 36.36 -45.77
CA GLY A 245 -8.16 37.08 -45.62
C GLY A 245 -7.85 37.67 -44.24
N ARG A 246 -6.88 37.03 -43.56
CA ARG A 246 -5.85 37.54 -42.60
C ARG A 246 -5.61 36.45 -41.55
N SER A 247 -4.54 35.66 -41.55
CA SER A 247 -3.10 35.95 -41.68
C SER A 247 -2.61 37.04 -40.74
N THR A 248 -2.24 36.61 -39.53
CA THR A 248 -1.35 37.33 -38.63
C THR A 248 -0.22 36.41 -38.22
N ARG A 249 0.94 36.72 -38.81
CA ARG A 249 2.31 36.35 -38.46
C ARG A 249 2.56 36.21 -36.95
N ALA A 250 3.27 35.15 -36.61
CA ALA A 250 4.12 35.08 -35.42
C ALA A 250 5.38 35.95 -35.59
N PRO A 251 5.95 36.50 -34.51
CA PRO A 251 7.33 36.97 -34.50
C PRO A 251 8.27 35.91 -33.93
N SER A 252 9.23 35.50 -34.75
CA SER A 252 10.54 34.99 -34.30
C SER A 252 11.44 36.17 -33.92
N VAL A 253 12.35 35.95 -32.95
CA VAL A 253 13.54 36.74 -32.51
C VAL A 253 13.68 36.44 -31.01
N GLU A 254 14.80 36.11 -30.38
CA GLU A 254 16.22 35.97 -30.73
C GLU A 254 16.91 35.27 -29.54
N THR A 255 17.97 34.54 -29.84
CA THR A 255 19.21 34.35 -29.06
C THR A 255 19.19 34.21 -27.53
N SER A 256 19.61 33.02 -27.10
CA SER A 256 20.41 32.68 -25.91
C SER A 256 21.18 33.84 -25.25
N PRO A 257 21.32 33.78 -23.91
CA PRO A 257 22.66 33.81 -23.36
C PRO A 257 22.96 32.65 -22.41
N ARG A 258 24.17 32.13 -22.60
CA ARG A 258 24.90 31.16 -21.79
C ARG A 258 24.82 31.48 -20.29
N SER A 259 24.44 30.48 -19.50
CA SER A 259 24.72 30.48 -18.06
C SER A 259 26.23 30.34 -17.80
N PRO A 260 26.77 31.05 -16.81
CA PRO A 260 28.20 31.10 -16.53
C PRO A 260 28.70 29.83 -15.83
N ARG A 261 29.92 29.47 -16.21
CA ARG A 261 30.77 28.44 -15.60
C ARG A 261 30.96 28.71 -14.10
N SER A 262 30.73 27.68 -13.28
CA SER A 262 31.17 27.64 -11.88
C SER A 262 32.69 27.73 -11.78
N PRO A 263 33.25 28.55 -10.87
CA PRO A 263 34.68 28.57 -10.60
C PRO A 263 35.06 27.40 -9.68
N SER A 264 36.07 26.65 -10.12
CA SER A 264 36.86 25.73 -9.33
C SER A 264 37.68 26.49 -8.27
N LEU A 265 37.42 26.21 -6.99
CA LEU A 265 38.28 26.51 -5.84
C LEU A 265 38.63 25.16 -5.21
N LEU A 266 39.87 24.70 -5.39
CA LEU A 266 40.97 24.79 -4.41
C LEU A 266 40.67 24.04 -3.11
N ASP A 267 41.31 22.86 -3.04
CA ASP A 267 41.99 22.28 -1.88
C ASP A 267 42.08 23.20 -0.66
N LEU A 268 41.65 22.70 0.50
CA LEU A 268 42.44 22.62 1.74
C LEU A 268 41.59 22.00 2.86
N ASN A 269 42.23 21.09 3.61
CA ASN A 269 41.89 20.61 4.96
C ASN A 269 40.96 19.38 5.09
N SER A 270 41.57 18.21 4.89
CA SER A 270 41.24 16.97 5.61
C SER A 270 41.47 17.13 7.13
N PRO A 271 40.49 16.80 7.99
CA PRO A 271 40.77 16.53 9.39
C PRO A 271 41.34 15.11 9.55
N ARG A 272 42.52 15.07 10.15
CA ARG A 272 43.26 13.88 10.61
C ARG A 272 42.36 12.88 11.35
N ARG A 273 42.45 11.61 10.93
CA ARG A 273 42.18 10.44 11.78
C ARG A 273 43.03 10.51 13.07
N PRO A 274 42.47 10.33 14.27
CA PRO A 274 43.28 10.01 15.42
C PRO A 274 43.69 8.54 15.38
N ALA A 275 44.97 8.34 15.69
CA ALA A 275 45.67 7.07 15.69
C ALA A 275 45.11 6.10 16.74
N ARG A 276 45.09 4.81 16.36
CA ARG A 276 45.05 3.67 17.28
C ARG A 276 46.13 3.83 18.35
N SER A 277 45.74 4.07 19.59
CA SER A 277 46.62 3.91 20.74
C SER A 277 46.67 2.44 21.13
N SER A 278 47.79 1.80 20.80
CA SER A 278 48.25 0.57 21.44
C SER A 278 48.57 0.85 22.91
N PHE A 279 47.81 0.28 23.84
CA PHE A 279 48.24 0.16 25.23
C PHE A 279 48.77 -1.24 25.49
N ARG A 280 50.03 -1.26 25.91
CA ARG A 280 50.78 -2.40 26.43
C ARG A 280 50.25 -2.83 27.79
N ASP A 281 50.27 -4.14 27.98
CA ASP A 281 50.79 -4.88 29.14
C ASP A 281 50.84 -4.14 30.49
N ILE A 282 49.97 -4.55 31.41
CA ILE A 282 50.31 -4.66 32.83
C ILE A 282 49.85 -6.03 33.33
N SER A 283 50.84 -6.85 33.66
CA SER A 283 50.72 -8.09 34.42
C SER A 283 50.60 -7.81 35.92
N ALA A 284 49.64 -8.45 36.59
CA ALA A 284 49.65 -8.85 38.01
C ALA A 284 48.50 -9.87 38.16
N ARG A 285 48.74 -11.18 38.22
CA ARG A 285 49.31 -12.03 39.29
C ARG A 285 48.41 -12.10 40.54
N GLU A 286 48.09 -13.37 40.88
CA GLU A 286 47.33 -13.94 42.01
C GLU A 286 45.93 -14.39 41.57
N GLY A 287 45.57 -15.67 41.51
CA GLY A 287 46.05 -16.87 42.18
C GLY A 287 44.82 -17.55 42.76
N TYR A 288 44.53 -18.81 42.38
CA TYR A 288 43.94 -19.88 43.22
C TYR A 288 43.50 -21.08 42.36
N ASN A 289 44.18 -22.20 42.65
CA ASN A 289 43.70 -23.58 42.74
C ASN A 289 43.36 -24.41 41.49
N SER A 290 44.37 -25.23 41.15
CA SER A 290 44.34 -26.62 40.67
C SER A 290 43.07 -27.44 40.91
N SER A 291 42.70 -28.25 39.91
CA SER A 291 42.77 -29.73 39.98
C SER A 291 42.60 -30.39 38.60
N ALA A 292 43.62 -31.18 38.25
CA ALA A 292 43.73 -32.39 37.42
C ALA A 292 42.44 -32.94 36.73
N SER A 293 42.44 -33.51 35.52
CA SER A 293 43.32 -34.57 35.04
C SER A 293 42.87 -35.11 33.66
N VAL A 294 43.77 -35.85 33.01
CA VAL A 294 43.56 -36.89 31.97
C VAL A 294 43.42 -36.46 30.50
N SER A 295 44.52 -36.65 29.78
CA SER A 295 44.58 -36.97 28.34
C SER A 295 44.48 -38.50 28.16
N PRO A 296 44.06 -39.01 26.99
CA PRO A 296 45.08 -39.58 26.11
C PRO A 296 44.83 -39.44 24.59
N ARG A 297 45.91 -39.06 23.89
CA ARG A 297 46.53 -39.71 22.70
C ARG A 297 45.71 -40.80 21.98
N SER A 298 45.42 -40.69 20.68
CA SER A 298 46.26 -41.08 19.50
C SER A 298 45.33 -41.20 18.26
N PRO A 299 45.78 -41.60 17.05
CA PRO A 299 46.89 -41.13 16.23
C PRO A 299 46.46 -40.78 14.79
N ALA A 300 47.39 -40.23 14.02
CA ALA A 300 47.30 -40.03 12.58
C ALA A 300 47.73 -41.29 11.78
N LEU A 301 47.30 -41.31 10.50
CA LEU A 301 47.88 -41.94 9.29
C LEU A 301 46.97 -42.96 8.59
N GLY A 302 46.74 -42.71 7.30
CA GLY A 302 46.08 -43.64 6.39
C GLY A 302 45.77 -42.96 5.05
N ARG A 303 46.76 -42.94 4.17
CA ARG A 303 46.74 -42.41 2.81
C ARG A 303 46.12 -43.44 1.85
N ASP A 304 45.80 -42.96 0.65
CA ASP A 304 45.61 -43.70 -0.61
C ASP A 304 44.23 -44.35 -0.81
N SER A 305 43.64 -44.44 -2.00
CA SER A 305 43.87 -43.86 -3.32
C SER A 305 42.71 -44.36 -4.20
N SER A 306 42.29 -43.54 -5.18
CA SER A 306 41.69 -43.93 -6.46
C SER A 306 40.42 -44.79 -6.48
N SER A 307 39.37 -44.27 -7.14
CA SER A 307 38.72 -44.81 -8.37
C SER A 307 37.31 -44.19 -8.53
N PRO A 308 36.59 -44.39 -9.66
CA PRO A 308 36.49 -43.35 -10.67
C PRO A 308 35.02 -42.99 -10.95
N TRP A 309 34.86 -41.96 -11.76
CA TRP A 309 33.59 -41.47 -12.26
C TRP A 309 32.88 -42.58 -13.05
N MET A 310 31.72 -43.01 -12.55
CA MET A 310 30.73 -43.78 -13.31
C MET A 310 29.40 -43.05 -13.20
N SER A 311 28.94 -42.62 -14.37
CA SER A 311 27.66 -42.01 -14.65
C SER A 311 26.50 -42.89 -14.14
N VAL A 312 25.54 -42.27 -13.45
CA VAL A 312 24.22 -42.86 -13.22
C VAL A 312 23.17 -41.94 -13.85
N THR A 313 22.64 -42.44 -14.96
CA THR A 313 21.35 -42.08 -15.53
C THR A 313 20.21 -42.47 -14.58
N ASP A 314 19.10 -41.74 -14.68
CA ASP A 314 17.77 -42.10 -14.18
C ASP A 314 17.59 -42.26 -12.66
N SER A 315 17.00 -41.22 -12.06
CA SER A 315 15.93 -41.37 -11.07
C SER A 315 15.04 -40.13 -11.06
N ALA A 316 14.22 -40.03 -12.11
CA ALA A 316 12.92 -39.41 -11.99
C ALA A 316 12.02 -40.34 -11.16
N ARG A 317 11.69 -39.94 -9.92
CA ARG A 317 10.46 -40.28 -9.15
C ARG A 317 10.62 -39.86 -7.69
N PHE A 318 9.52 -39.39 -7.11
CA PHE A 318 9.28 -38.93 -5.71
C PHE A 318 9.75 -37.50 -5.44
N LEU A 319 8.91 -36.49 -5.15
CA LEU A 319 7.55 -36.49 -4.59
C LEU A 319 6.65 -35.52 -5.35
N SER A 320 5.75 -36.08 -6.16
CA SER A 320 4.48 -35.45 -6.49
C SER A 320 3.71 -35.29 -5.19
N GLN A 321 3.58 -34.07 -4.67
CA GLN A 321 2.52 -33.80 -3.71
C GLN A 321 1.19 -34.04 -4.44
N PRO A 322 0.30 -34.88 -3.90
CA PRO A 322 -1.02 -35.02 -4.49
C PRO A 322 -1.69 -33.66 -4.36
N LEU A 323 -1.92 -33.02 -5.51
CA LEU A 323 -2.93 -31.98 -5.64
C LEU A 323 -4.22 -32.61 -5.10
N VAL A 324 -4.53 -32.31 -3.84
CA VAL A 324 -5.79 -32.72 -3.22
C VAL A 324 -6.86 -32.05 -4.05
N ARG A 325 -7.40 -32.83 -4.98
CA ARG A 325 -8.55 -32.52 -5.80
C ARG A 325 -9.69 -32.36 -4.80
N ARG A 326 -9.83 -31.16 -4.22
CA ARG A 326 -10.96 -30.75 -3.39
C ARG A 326 -12.19 -30.99 -4.25
N THR A 327 -12.86 -32.10 -3.98
CA THR A 327 -14.19 -32.37 -4.49
C THR A 327 -15.07 -31.23 -4.00
N ALA A 328 -15.55 -30.42 -4.93
CA ALA A 328 -16.39 -29.24 -4.75
C ALA A 328 -17.82 -29.62 -4.32
N THR A 329 -17.95 -30.44 -3.27
CA THR A 329 -19.23 -30.89 -2.70
C THR A 329 -19.24 -30.66 -1.20
N GLY A 330 -18.79 -29.48 -0.79
CA GLY A 330 -19.01 -28.94 0.54
C GLY A 330 -19.68 -27.58 0.38
N GLU A 331 -21.01 -27.57 0.29
CA GLU A 331 -21.79 -26.40 0.71
C GLU A 331 -21.53 -26.24 2.22
N GLU A 332 -20.37 -25.70 2.59
CA GLU A 332 -20.19 -25.13 3.91
C GLU A 332 -21.24 -24.03 4.02
N SER A 333 -22.27 -24.30 4.83
CA SER A 333 -23.40 -23.42 5.04
C SER A 333 -22.91 -22.01 5.33
N VAL A 334 -23.34 -21.05 4.52
CA VAL A 334 -23.05 -19.60 4.67
C VAL A 334 -23.32 -19.13 6.12
N GLU A 335 -24.24 -19.79 6.82
CA GLU A 335 -24.55 -19.55 8.24
C GLU A 335 -23.36 -19.77 9.19
N GLN A 336 -22.49 -20.76 8.93
CA GLN A 336 -21.33 -21.05 9.79
C GLN A 336 -20.24 -19.98 9.67
N ARG A 337 -20.16 -19.23 8.57
CA ARG A 337 -19.15 -18.17 8.38
C ARG A 337 -19.53 -16.81 8.97
N SER A 338 -20.81 -16.62 9.29
CA SER A 338 -21.33 -15.40 9.90
C SER A 338 -20.73 -15.05 11.28
N PRO A 339 -20.48 -15.99 12.23
CA PRO A 339 -19.86 -15.67 13.51
C PRO A 339 -18.39 -15.28 13.39
N GLU A 340 -17.63 -15.90 12.47
CA GLU A 340 -16.22 -15.54 12.27
C GLU A 340 -16.11 -14.11 11.72
N ILE A 341 -16.84 -13.79 10.65
CA ILE A 341 -16.87 -12.44 10.07
C ILE A 341 -17.26 -11.39 11.11
N ARG A 342 -18.30 -11.67 11.91
CA ARG A 342 -18.72 -10.77 13.00
C ARG A 342 -17.61 -10.58 14.02
N SER A 343 -16.86 -11.63 14.36
CA SER A 343 -15.73 -11.56 15.28
C SER A 343 -14.61 -10.69 14.69
N VAL A 344 -14.25 -10.88 13.42
CA VAL A 344 -13.25 -10.03 12.73
C VAL A 344 -13.66 -8.56 12.75
N LEU A 345 -14.91 -8.26 12.39
CA LEU A 345 -15.42 -6.89 12.40
C LEU A 345 -15.39 -6.27 13.80
N GLN A 346 -15.69 -7.06 14.83
CA GLN A 346 -15.55 -6.62 16.22
C GLN A 346 -14.09 -6.34 16.60
N LEU A 347 -13.14 -7.16 16.15
CA LEU A 347 -11.72 -6.94 16.38
C LEU A 347 -11.23 -5.67 15.67
N LEU A 348 -11.61 -5.46 14.41
CA LEU A 348 -11.31 -4.24 13.66
C LEU A 348 -11.87 -3.00 14.34
N LYS A 349 -13.11 -3.08 14.85
CA LYS A 349 -13.71 -2.01 15.64
C LYS A 349 -12.89 -1.71 16.91
N LYS A 350 -12.53 -2.74 17.68
CA LYS A 350 -11.69 -2.55 18.88
C LYS A 350 -10.36 -1.91 18.53
N GLN A 351 -9.73 -2.35 17.43
CA GLN A 351 -8.47 -1.77 16.96
C GLN A 351 -8.60 -0.29 16.62
N ALA A 352 -9.61 0.08 15.83
CA ALA A 352 -9.86 1.49 15.51
C ALA A 352 -10.06 2.35 16.77
N VAL A 353 -10.79 1.86 17.77
CA VAL A 353 -10.97 2.56 19.06
C VAL A 353 -9.62 2.75 19.78
N GLN A 354 -8.77 1.72 19.84
CA GLN A 354 -7.46 1.85 20.49
C GLN A 354 -6.55 2.83 19.74
N ASP A 355 -6.62 2.86 18.42
CA ASP A 355 -5.81 3.77 17.61
C ASP A 355 -6.20 5.22 17.80
N VAL A 356 -7.50 5.52 17.84
CA VAL A 356 -7.99 6.87 18.16
C VAL A 356 -7.50 7.29 19.55
N ARG A 357 -7.51 6.38 20.54
CA ARG A 357 -6.97 6.69 21.88
C ARG A 357 -5.49 7.02 21.86
N VAL A 358 -4.70 6.30 21.06
CA VAL A 358 -3.26 6.58 20.89
C VAL A 358 -3.07 7.93 20.19
N GLU A 359 -3.78 8.21 19.09
CA GLU A 359 -3.69 9.50 18.38
C GLU A 359 -4.11 10.68 19.27
N LEU A 360 -5.14 10.52 20.11
CA LEU A 360 -5.51 11.53 21.10
C LEU A 360 -4.40 11.75 22.14
N ALA A 361 -3.72 10.70 22.58
CA ALA A 361 -2.58 10.81 23.49
C ALA A 361 -1.39 11.51 22.81
N LYS A 362 -1.12 11.24 21.53
CA LYS A 362 -0.13 11.96 20.73
C LYS A 362 -0.49 13.45 20.62
N GLY A 363 -1.76 13.78 20.39
CA GLY A 363 -2.23 15.17 20.35
C GLY A 363 -2.09 15.93 21.67
N SER A 364 -1.95 15.22 22.80
CA SER A 364 -1.66 15.83 24.11
C SER A 364 -0.18 16.20 24.31
N MET A 365 0.69 15.71 23.43
CA MET A 365 2.10 16.06 23.45
C MET A 365 2.31 17.50 23.00
N SER A 366 3.19 18.21 23.68
CA SER A 366 3.54 19.57 23.26
C SER A 366 4.26 19.56 21.90
N MET A 367 3.92 20.50 21.01
CA MET A 367 4.62 20.70 19.72
C MET A 367 6.12 21.09 19.88
N GLY A 368 6.58 21.27 21.11
CA GLY A 368 7.96 21.65 21.44
C GLY A 368 8.90 20.48 21.68
N ILE A 369 8.48 19.23 21.48
CA ILE A 369 9.31 18.06 21.71
C ILE A 369 10.43 18.00 20.69
N ILE A 370 11.65 17.82 21.20
CA ILE A 370 12.84 17.60 20.39
C ILE A 370 13.05 16.09 20.41
N LEU A 371 12.75 15.46 19.29
CA LEU A 371 12.76 14.02 19.16
C LEU A 371 14.16 13.46 19.44
N GLU A 372 15.21 14.14 18.98
CA GLU A 372 16.61 13.76 19.18
C GLU A 372 16.96 13.73 20.67
N GLY A 373 16.53 14.74 21.42
CA GLY A 373 16.75 14.79 22.88
C GLY A 373 16.02 13.65 23.61
N MET A 374 14.80 13.33 23.17
CA MET A 374 14.05 12.19 23.72
C MET A 374 14.70 10.86 23.36
N PHE A 375 15.18 10.71 22.12
CA PHE A 375 15.86 9.51 21.65
C PHE A 375 17.18 9.29 22.39
N ASP A 376 17.98 10.34 22.59
CA ASP A 376 19.23 10.30 23.36
C ASP A 376 18.99 9.94 24.84
N GLU A 377 17.87 10.37 25.41
CA GLU A 377 17.49 10.02 26.79
C GLU A 377 17.11 8.53 26.93
N LEU A 378 16.48 7.96 25.90
CA LEU A 378 16.15 6.53 25.83
C LEU A 378 17.39 5.69 25.52
N ASP A 379 18.18 6.05 24.50
CA ASP A 379 19.40 5.34 24.10
C ASP A 379 20.64 5.84 24.84
N LYS A 380 20.64 5.65 26.17
CA LYS A 380 21.78 6.02 27.05
C LYS A 380 23.09 5.35 26.65
N THR A 381 23.01 4.21 25.96
CA THR A 381 24.17 3.44 25.49
C THR A 381 24.70 3.89 24.13
N ARG A 382 24.00 4.78 23.43
CA ARG A 382 24.33 5.26 22.08
C ARG A 382 24.52 4.14 21.07
N LYS A 383 23.63 3.14 21.09
CA LYS A 383 23.63 2.02 20.14
C LYS A 383 22.98 2.37 18.80
N GLY A 384 22.28 3.49 18.71
CA GLY A 384 21.57 3.97 17.52
C GLY A 384 20.18 3.39 17.36
N PHE A 385 19.61 2.80 18.41
CA PHE A 385 18.24 2.29 18.44
C PHE A 385 17.74 2.21 19.88
N VAL A 386 16.42 2.19 20.06
CA VAL A 386 15.75 2.03 21.34
C VAL A 386 15.16 0.62 21.43
N THR A 387 15.26 -0.02 22.58
CA THR A 387 14.66 -1.33 22.88
C THR A 387 13.50 -1.17 23.85
N ASP A 388 12.65 -2.20 23.95
CA ASP A 388 11.59 -2.27 24.95
C ASP A 388 12.11 -2.07 26.39
N SER A 389 13.29 -2.61 26.69
CA SER A 389 13.96 -2.47 27.97
C SER A 389 14.42 -1.04 28.27
N ASP A 390 14.83 -0.27 27.26
CA ASP A 390 15.21 1.14 27.46
C ASP A 390 13.96 1.99 27.74
N MET A 391 12.89 1.80 26.96
CA MET A 391 11.61 2.48 27.15
C MET A 391 11.01 2.16 28.52
N TRP A 392 11.06 0.89 28.92
CA TRP A 392 10.59 0.47 30.23
C TRP A 392 11.43 1.05 31.36
N SER A 393 12.76 1.07 31.23
CA SER A 393 13.65 1.69 32.23
C SER A 393 13.38 3.19 32.38
N PHE A 394 13.19 3.90 31.27
CA PHE A 394 12.76 5.31 31.27
C PHE A 394 11.43 5.49 32.03
N LEU A 395 10.44 4.65 31.76
CA LEU A 395 9.16 4.68 32.46
C LEU A 395 9.30 4.45 33.97
N GLN A 396 10.17 3.54 34.40
CA GLN A 396 10.45 3.31 35.82
C GLN A 396 11.11 4.53 36.48
N GLU A 397 11.99 5.24 35.78
CA GLU A 397 12.64 6.47 36.29
C GLU A 397 11.65 7.62 36.51
N VAL A 398 10.60 7.70 35.69
CA VAL A 398 9.54 8.71 35.83
C VAL A 398 8.44 8.27 36.83
N GLY A 399 8.47 7.01 37.28
CA GLY A 399 7.53 6.45 38.26
C GLY A 399 6.26 5.87 37.65
N ALA A 400 6.29 5.47 36.38
CA ALA A 400 5.16 4.83 35.70
C ALA A 400 4.99 3.37 36.11
N THR A 401 3.74 2.90 36.09
CA THR A 401 3.38 1.52 36.45
C THR A 401 3.23 0.59 35.26
N THR A 402 3.52 1.05 34.04
CA THR A 402 3.37 0.25 32.82
C THR A 402 4.33 -0.94 32.83
N SER A 403 3.78 -2.11 32.53
CA SER A 403 4.52 -3.35 32.58
C SER A 403 5.48 -3.46 31.39
N LEU A 404 6.59 -4.19 31.56
CA LEU A 404 7.51 -4.49 30.45
C LEU A 404 6.76 -5.20 29.30
N ARG A 405 5.81 -6.08 29.62
CA ARG A 405 4.98 -6.78 28.64
C ARG A 405 4.21 -5.82 27.73
N SER A 406 3.63 -4.76 28.30
CA SER A 406 2.87 -3.76 27.54
C SER A 406 3.79 -3.00 26.58
N ILE A 407 5.04 -2.73 26.98
CA ILE A 407 6.05 -2.10 26.14
C ILE A 407 6.57 -3.04 25.05
N THR A 408 6.84 -4.30 25.37
CA THR A 408 7.21 -5.31 24.36
C THR A 408 6.08 -5.48 23.32
N ALA A 409 4.82 -5.47 23.75
CA ALA A 409 3.67 -5.50 22.86
C ALA A 409 3.60 -4.24 21.99
N LEU A 410 3.89 -3.06 22.55
CA LEU A 410 3.96 -1.80 21.78
C LEU A 410 5.03 -1.83 20.70
N VAL A 411 6.25 -2.25 21.03
CA VAL A 411 7.34 -2.34 20.05
C VAL A 411 6.95 -3.33 18.95
N SER A 412 6.39 -4.48 19.32
CA SER A 412 5.92 -5.48 18.35
C SER A 412 4.81 -4.93 17.46
N GLU A 413 3.84 -4.21 18.02
CA GLU A 413 2.75 -3.57 17.28
C GLU A 413 3.24 -2.48 16.33
N MET A 414 4.21 -1.68 16.76
CA MET A 414 4.86 -0.68 15.90
C MET A 414 5.58 -1.36 14.73
N GLN A 415 6.34 -2.43 15.00
CA GLN A 415 7.03 -3.19 13.95
C GLN A 415 6.06 -3.91 13.00
N LEU A 416 4.88 -4.32 13.46
CA LEU A 416 3.84 -4.89 12.61
C LEU A 416 3.17 -3.85 11.69
N ARG A 417 3.05 -2.60 12.15
CA ARG A 417 2.43 -1.51 11.37
C ARG A 417 3.35 -0.89 10.34
N LEU A 418 4.65 -1.08 10.52
CA LEU A 418 5.65 -0.58 9.60
C LEU A 418 5.85 -1.65 8.53
N ALA A 419 5.55 -1.29 7.29
CA ALA A 419 5.51 -2.19 6.14
C ALA A 419 6.64 -3.24 6.13
N PRO A 420 6.34 -4.49 5.72
CA PRO A 420 7.27 -5.62 5.77
C PRO A 420 8.55 -5.45 4.92
N ASP A 421 8.58 -4.45 4.04
CA ASP A 421 9.74 -4.13 3.20
C ASP A 421 10.96 -3.61 4.00
N ARG A 422 10.80 -3.39 5.30
CA ARG A 422 11.88 -2.97 6.19
C ARG A 422 12.42 -4.17 6.95
N ILE A 423 13.72 -4.44 6.79
CA ILE A 423 14.44 -5.41 7.62
C ILE A 423 14.56 -4.82 9.03
N LEU A 424 13.50 -5.00 9.83
CA LEU A 424 13.47 -4.58 11.23
C LEU A 424 14.08 -5.69 12.09
N ALA A 425 15.07 -5.33 12.89
CA ALA A 425 15.54 -6.22 13.94
C ALA A 425 14.45 -6.30 15.03
N PRO A 426 13.90 -7.49 15.34
CA PRO A 426 12.83 -7.61 16.33
C PRO A 426 13.20 -6.98 17.67
N GLY A 427 12.25 -6.24 18.27
CA GLY A 427 12.46 -5.59 19.56
C GLY A 427 13.37 -4.35 19.54
N ARG A 428 13.68 -3.81 18.36
CA ARG A 428 14.44 -2.56 18.18
C ARG A 428 13.60 -1.53 17.46
N MET A 429 13.62 -0.31 17.96
CA MET A 429 12.94 0.85 17.43
C MET A 429 13.96 1.90 16.98
N SER A 430 13.90 2.29 15.71
CA SER A 430 14.74 3.34 15.15
C SER A 430 14.24 4.74 15.55
N MET A 431 15.02 5.80 15.32
CA MET A 431 14.61 7.17 15.67
C MET A 431 13.37 7.60 14.86
N ARG A 432 13.33 7.19 13.60
CA ARG A 432 12.19 7.39 12.70
C ARG A 432 10.93 6.70 13.23
N GLU A 433 11.06 5.49 13.78
CA GLU A 433 9.94 4.74 14.32
C GLU A 433 9.44 5.35 15.63
N LEU A 434 10.36 5.84 16.46
CA LEU A 434 10.02 6.64 17.63
C LEU A 434 9.26 7.91 17.22
N CYS A 435 9.61 8.55 16.10
CA CYS A 435 8.86 9.69 15.56
C CYS A 435 7.41 9.32 15.25
N ILE A 436 7.20 8.22 14.54
CA ILE A 436 5.87 7.72 14.14
C ILE A 436 5.01 7.39 15.37
N LEU A 437 5.65 6.87 16.44
CA LEU A 437 4.99 6.64 17.71
C LEU A 437 4.63 7.93 18.45
N THR A 438 5.47 8.97 18.34
CA THR A 438 5.37 10.18 19.17
C THR A 438 4.43 11.22 18.57
N PHE A 439 4.50 11.44 17.26
CA PHE A 439 3.81 12.54 16.61
C PHE A 439 2.48 12.10 15.95
N PRO A 440 1.43 12.94 16.01
CA PRO A 440 0.14 12.67 15.35
C PRO A 440 0.28 12.41 13.85
N ALA A 441 -0.62 11.59 13.30
CA ALA A 441 -0.58 11.20 11.89
C ALA A 441 -0.67 12.39 10.90
N ASP A 442 -1.28 13.52 11.31
CA ASP A 442 -1.41 14.74 10.51
C ASP A 442 -0.26 15.74 10.68
N SER A 443 0.74 15.41 11.50
CA SER A 443 1.92 16.25 11.73
C SER A 443 2.93 16.18 10.60
N ALA A 444 3.70 17.25 10.41
CA ALA A 444 4.77 17.28 9.41
C ALA A 444 5.89 16.29 9.78
N GLU A 445 6.20 16.15 11.07
CA GLU A 445 7.21 15.23 11.59
C GLU A 445 6.85 13.77 11.26
N PHE A 446 5.58 13.39 11.43
CA PHE A 446 5.09 12.06 11.07
C PHE A 446 5.26 11.79 9.57
N GLU A 447 4.83 12.72 8.72
CA GLU A 447 4.96 12.57 7.26
C GLU A 447 6.42 12.53 6.81
N LEU A 448 7.31 13.32 7.44
CA LEU A 448 8.76 13.25 7.18
C LEU A 448 9.32 11.88 7.58
N ALA A 449 8.98 11.37 8.76
CA ALA A 449 9.45 10.06 9.22
C ALA A 449 8.94 8.92 8.33
N ARG A 450 7.69 9.03 7.87
CA ARG A 450 7.07 8.06 6.96
C ARG A 450 7.73 8.08 5.58
N ALA A 451 7.98 9.27 5.02
CA ALA A 451 8.61 9.46 3.71
C ALA A 451 10.13 9.20 3.71
N SER A 452 10.73 8.94 4.87
CA SER A 452 12.17 8.68 4.98
C SER A 452 12.49 7.19 4.88
N TYR A 453 13.53 6.88 4.10
CA TYR A 453 13.97 5.50 3.88
C TYR A 453 14.93 5.01 4.97
N SER A 454 15.65 5.92 5.64
CA SER A 454 16.56 5.63 6.75
C SER A 454 16.49 6.70 7.84
N ASP A 455 17.09 6.40 9.00
CA ASP A 455 17.22 7.37 10.10
C ASP A 455 18.12 8.56 9.71
N ASP A 456 19.15 8.35 8.88
CA ASP A 456 20.02 9.42 8.39
C ASP A 456 19.26 10.41 7.47
N ASP A 457 18.46 9.89 6.54
CA ASP A 457 17.60 10.71 5.67
C ASP A 457 16.55 11.49 6.49
N PHE A 458 15.96 10.80 7.47
CA PHE A 458 15.03 11.41 8.40
C PHE A 458 15.67 12.54 9.21
N LEU A 459 16.87 12.33 9.78
CA LEU A 459 17.62 13.34 10.52
C LEU A 459 17.92 14.58 9.68
N VAL A 460 18.36 14.40 8.42
CA VAL A 460 18.62 15.53 7.52
C VAL A 460 17.36 16.35 7.29
N LYS A 461 16.22 15.68 7.04
CA LYS A 461 14.92 16.34 6.87
C LYS A 461 14.43 17.03 8.14
N LEU A 462 14.60 16.40 9.30
CA LEU A 462 14.19 16.94 10.59
C LEU A 462 15.00 18.18 10.99
N GLN A 463 16.31 18.17 10.75
CA GLN A 463 17.20 19.31 11.04
C GLN A 463 16.86 20.56 10.23
N LEU A 464 16.37 20.39 9.00
CA LEU A 464 15.87 21.52 8.19
C LEU A 464 14.66 22.20 8.83
N CYS A 465 13.87 21.46 9.61
CA CYS A 465 12.69 21.98 10.31
C CYS A 465 13.01 22.54 11.71
N GLN A 466 14.11 22.14 12.35
CA GLN A 466 14.34 22.38 13.79
C GLN A 466 15.58 23.24 14.14
N GLN A 467 16.00 24.17 13.27
CA GLN A 467 17.20 24.99 13.54
C GLN A 467 17.12 25.77 14.87
N GLY A 468 18.06 25.50 15.78
CA GLY A 468 18.37 26.35 16.94
C GLY A 468 17.70 26.00 18.27
N ARG A 469 17.27 24.76 18.50
CA ARG A 469 16.69 24.34 19.79
C ARG A 469 17.72 23.65 20.69
N ASP A 470 17.58 23.85 21.99
CA ASP A 470 18.39 23.21 23.03
C ASP A 470 17.94 21.76 23.25
N HIS A 471 18.86 20.79 23.26
CA HIS A 471 18.55 19.35 23.30
C HIS A 471 18.03 18.83 24.65
N ALA A 472 18.01 19.66 25.70
CA ALA A 472 17.51 19.24 27.00
C ALA A 472 15.99 18.98 26.97
N VAL A 473 15.57 17.75 27.26
CA VAL A 473 14.15 17.38 27.35
C VAL A 473 13.55 17.93 28.66
N PRO A 474 12.56 18.83 28.60
CA PRO A 474 11.93 19.36 29.80
C PRO A 474 11.20 18.26 30.59
N GLN A 475 11.19 18.36 31.93
CA GLN A 475 10.49 17.39 32.79
C GLN A 475 9.00 17.23 32.42
N GLN A 476 8.33 18.31 32.00
CA GLN A 476 6.94 18.26 31.55
C GLN A 476 6.76 17.36 30.31
N VAL A 477 7.71 17.44 29.36
CA VAL A 477 7.71 16.61 28.15
C VAL A 477 7.88 15.13 28.51
N ARG A 478 8.72 14.81 29.51
CA ARG A 478 8.88 13.43 30.00
C ARG A 478 7.57 12.85 30.53
N TYR A 479 6.79 13.63 31.29
CA TYR A 479 5.47 13.18 31.77
C TYR A 479 4.45 13.02 30.65
N GLN A 480 4.48 13.88 29.63
CA GLN A 480 3.62 13.71 28.44
C GLN A 480 4.01 12.45 27.67
N PHE A 481 5.31 12.20 27.50
CA PHE A 481 5.81 11.04 26.79
C PHE A 481 5.52 9.75 27.56
N GLN A 482 5.66 9.77 28.89
CA GLN A 482 5.20 8.71 29.77
C GLN A 482 3.71 8.41 29.55
N HIS A 483 2.85 9.42 29.58
CA HIS A 483 1.41 9.23 29.37
C HIS A 483 1.11 8.59 28.01
N LEU A 484 1.79 9.04 26.94
CA LEU A 484 1.68 8.43 25.61
C LEU A 484 2.08 6.95 25.65
N LEU A 485 3.23 6.61 26.23
CA LEU A 485 3.70 5.22 26.32
C LEU A 485 2.77 4.35 27.16
N ASP A 486 2.18 4.88 28.22
CA ASP A 486 1.18 4.18 29.04
C ASP A 486 -0.07 3.86 28.21
N VAL A 487 -0.59 4.84 27.45
CA VAL A 487 -1.77 4.62 26.58
C VAL A 487 -1.44 3.65 25.45
N ALA A 488 -0.32 3.87 24.74
CA ALA A 488 0.08 3.06 23.60
C ALA A 488 0.44 1.62 24.01
N GLY A 489 1.15 1.44 25.13
CA GLY A 489 1.49 0.14 25.68
C GLY A 489 0.27 -0.69 26.06
N ASN A 490 -0.66 -0.09 26.80
CA ASN A 490 -1.90 -0.79 27.19
C ASN A 490 -2.78 -1.11 25.97
N SER A 491 -2.87 -0.20 25.00
CA SER A 491 -3.57 -0.43 23.74
C SER A 491 -2.96 -1.60 22.97
N ALA A 492 -1.63 -1.63 22.82
CA ALA A 492 -0.92 -2.70 22.11
C ALA A 492 -1.07 -4.06 22.80
N GLU A 493 -0.96 -4.12 24.13
CA GLU A 493 -1.18 -5.36 24.88
C GLU A 493 -2.61 -5.89 24.72
N GLN A 494 -3.61 -5.00 24.72
CA GLN A 494 -5.00 -5.40 24.49
C GLN A 494 -5.20 -5.96 23.07
N LEU A 495 -4.62 -5.32 22.05
CA LEU A 495 -4.67 -5.81 20.67
C LEU A 495 -3.99 -7.16 20.51
N GLU A 496 -2.81 -7.32 21.12
CA GLU A 496 -2.12 -8.61 21.12
C GLU A 496 -2.96 -9.69 21.80
N SER A 497 -3.56 -9.39 22.95
CA SER A 497 -4.46 -10.29 23.66
C SER A 497 -5.68 -10.67 22.81
N ASP A 498 -6.31 -9.69 22.17
CA ASP A 498 -7.45 -9.94 21.29
C ASP A 498 -7.03 -10.83 20.10
N ARG A 499 -5.91 -10.55 19.42
CA ARG A 499 -5.40 -11.41 18.32
C ARG A 499 -5.09 -12.83 18.78
N ARG A 500 -4.55 -13.01 19.98
CA ARG A 500 -4.30 -14.35 20.56
C ARG A 500 -5.60 -15.13 20.78
N GLN A 501 -6.71 -14.47 21.10
CA GLN A 501 -8.01 -15.13 21.17
C GLN A 501 -8.48 -15.62 19.79
N PHE A 502 -8.10 -14.92 18.72
CA PHE A 502 -8.37 -15.35 17.33
C PHE A 502 -7.47 -16.48 16.86
N ASN A 503 -6.24 -16.59 17.38
CA ASN A 503 -5.33 -17.72 17.07
C ASN A 503 -5.89 -19.10 17.50
N LEU A 504 -7.01 -19.13 18.23
CA LEU A 504 -7.72 -20.36 18.60
C LEU A 504 -8.68 -20.86 17.51
N PHE A 505 -8.93 -20.09 16.45
CA PHE A 505 -9.73 -20.55 15.31
C PHE A 505 -8.88 -21.41 14.35
N PRO A 506 -9.35 -22.59 13.91
CA PRO A 506 -8.60 -23.47 13.01
C PRO A 506 -8.22 -22.81 11.68
N CYS A 507 -6.98 -23.09 11.25
CA CYS A 507 -6.23 -22.50 10.15
C CYS A 507 -6.93 -22.47 8.76
N GLU A 508 -7.16 -21.25 8.27
CA GLU A 508 -7.15 -20.76 6.87
C GLU A 508 -7.65 -19.29 6.93
N ALA A 509 -8.63 -19.02 7.80
CA ALA A 509 -9.10 -17.67 8.10
C ALA A 509 -8.02 -16.79 8.77
N LEU A 510 -7.06 -17.36 9.51
CA LEU A 510 -6.01 -16.59 10.19
C LEU A 510 -5.00 -15.96 9.25
N THR A 511 -4.58 -16.67 8.21
CA THR A 511 -3.71 -16.10 7.16
C THR A 511 -4.46 -15.02 6.41
N LEU A 512 -5.74 -15.26 6.07
CA LEU A 512 -6.60 -14.27 5.42
C LEU A 512 -6.90 -13.07 6.34
N LEU A 513 -7.07 -13.26 7.65
CA LEU A 513 -7.23 -12.20 8.64
C LEU A 513 -5.94 -11.42 8.77
N ASN A 514 -4.79 -12.08 8.86
CA ASN A 514 -3.50 -11.43 9.01
C ASN A 514 -3.15 -10.67 7.72
N GLU A 515 -3.47 -11.21 6.56
CA GLU A 515 -3.43 -10.52 5.27
C GLU A 515 -4.47 -9.39 5.21
N THR A 516 -5.67 -9.54 5.77
CA THR A 516 -6.67 -8.47 5.85
C THR A 516 -6.23 -7.37 6.81
N PHE A 517 -5.62 -7.72 7.95
CA PHE A 517 -5.07 -6.79 8.93
C PHE A 517 -3.84 -6.08 8.39
N ASN A 518 -2.95 -6.80 7.70
CA ASN A 518 -1.80 -6.23 7.01
C ASN A 518 -2.27 -5.38 5.83
N PHE A 519 -3.26 -5.80 5.04
CA PHE A 519 -3.87 -4.99 3.97
C PHE A 519 -4.52 -3.71 4.51
N ILE A 520 -5.18 -3.79 5.67
CA ILE A 520 -5.79 -2.66 6.38
C ILE A 520 -4.71 -1.78 7.05
N ALA A 521 -3.59 -2.34 7.51
CA ALA A 521 -2.50 -1.61 8.16
C ALA A 521 -1.50 -1.00 7.15
N ASP A 522 -1.23 -1.69 6.05
CA ASP A 522 -0.33 -1.38 4.94
C ASP A 522 -1.03 -0.59 3.82
N GLY A 523 -2.17 0.05 4.09
CA GLY A 523 -2.93 0.89 3.15
C GLY A 523 -2.21 2.15 2.65
N HIS A 524 -0.88 2.11 2.54
CA HIS A 524 -0.09 3.02 1.74
C HIS A 524 -0.22 2.61 0.26
N SER A 525 -0.78 3.51 -0.56
CA SER A 525 -0.79 3.50 -2.03
C SER A 525 -1.94 2.77 -2.77
N SER A 526 -3.19 3.14 -2.48
CA SER A 526 -4.16 3.22 -3.58
C SER A 526 -4.75 4.64 -3.64
N PHE A 527 -4.78 5.20 -4.85
CA PHE A 527 -5.18 6.57 -5.24
C PHE A 527 -4.07 7.63 -5.30
N SER A 528 -3.07 7.40 -6.16
CA SER A 528 -2.65 8.48 -7.06
C SER A 528 -3.47 8.38 -8.36
N MET A 529 -4.28 9.42 -8.61
CA MET A 529 -5.19 9.75 -9.75
C MET A 529 -6.44 8.91 -10.00
#